data_AF-A0A0N1ALA3-F1
#
_entry.id   AF-A0A0N1ALA3-F1
#
_cell.length_a   1.000
_cell.length_b   1.000
_cell.length_c   1.000
_cell.angle_alpha   90.00
_cell.angle_beta   90.00
_cell.angle_gamma   90.00
#
_symmetry.space_group_name_H-M   'P 1'
#
loop_
_entity.id
_entity.type
_entity.pdbx_description
1 polymer ?
#
loop_
_entity_poly.entity_id
_entity_poly.type
_entity_poly.pdbx_seq_one_letter_code
_entity_poly.pdbx_strand_id
1 'polypeptide(L)'
;MTLIAFNKPYGVLCQFTNESTGPARPTLADHITMPGVYPAGRLDLDSEGLLLLTDDGRLQARIADPRFKAPKTYLVQVEGEPDEAALTALRRGVRLKDGMTLPVGVRRIDPPALWPRVPPVRFRKSVPDCWLELTLREGRNRQVRRMTAAVGHPTLRLVRWAIGAWTLDGLAPGEWRQVD
;
A
#
# COMPACT_ATOMS: atom_id res chain seq x y z
N MET A 1 -0.44 20.79 -15.14
CA MET A 1 -0.90 19.79 -14.17
C MET A 1 0.01 18.61 -14.33
N THR A 2 0.76 18.28 -13.28
CA THR A 2 1.74 17.21 -13.29
C THR A 2 1.25 16.12 -12.35
N LEU A 3 1.16 14.89 -12.82
CA LEU A 3 0.90 13.72 -12.00
C LEU A 3 2.05 12.73 -12.21
N ILE A 4 2.64 12.26 -11.13
CA ILE A 4 3.68 11.23 -11.18
C ILE A 4 3.26 10.00 -10.38
N ALA A 5 3.64 8.83 -10.89
CA ALA A 5 3.60 7.58 -10.17
C ALA A 5 4.99 7.28 -9.63
N PHE A 6 5.09 7.01 -8.33
CA PHE A 6 6.32 6.65 -7.64
C PHE A 6 6.16 5.28 -6.99
N ASN A 7 7.13 4.39 -7.19
CA ASN A 7 7.19 3.12 -6.48
C ASN A 7 7.95 3.33 -5.16
N LYS A 8 7.22 3.66 -4.08
CA LYS A 8 7.83 3.96 -2.77
C LYS A 8 8.50 2.72 -2.18
N PRO A 9 9.82 2.75 -1.90
CA PRO A 9 10.49 1.67 -1.19
C PRO A 9 10.00 1.51 0.26
N TYR A 10 10.26 0.34 0.83
CA TYR A 10 10.07 0.08 2.26
C TYR A 10 10.98 1.00 3.08
N GLY A 11 10.51 1.51 4.22
CA GLY A 11 11.33 2.33 5.12
C GLY A 11 11.50 3.79 4.69
N VAL A 12 10.87 4.20 3.58
CA VAL A 12 10.82 5.61 3.15
C VAL A 12 9.56 6.29 3.71
N LEU A 13 9.73 7.45 4.33
CA LEU A 13 8.62 8.26 4.83
C LEU A 13 7.85 8.91 3.67
N CYS A 14 6.52 8.94 3.77
CA CYS A 14 5.64 9.59 2.80
C CYS A 14 5.55 11.11 3.06
N GLN A 15 6.69 11.80 2.99
CA GLN A 15 6.84 13.25 3.14
C GLN A 15 8.19 13.68 2.53
N PHE A 16 8.32 14.95 2.16
CA PHE A 16 9.59 15.51 1.66
C PHE A 16 10.48 16.08 2.76
N THR A 17 9.89 16.53 3.87
CA THR A 17 10.61 17.11 5.01
C THR A 17 10.98 16.04 6.02
N ASN A 18 12.23 16.01 6.48
CA ASN A 18 12.63 15.14 7.58
C ASN A 18 12.34 15.84 8.92
N GLU A 19 11.12 15.70 9.42
CA GLU A 19 10.65 16.34 10.66
C GLU A 19 10.81 15.43 11.91
N SER A 20 11.58 14.35 11.83
CA SER A 20 11.67 13.39 12.93
C SER A 20 12.64 13.86 14.01
N THR A 21 12.18 13.85 15.27
CA THR A 21 13.04 13.93 16.48
C THR A 21 13.82 12.63 16.76
N GLY A 22 13.65 11.60 15.93
CA GLY A 22 14.31 10.30 16.04
C GLY A 22 15.45 10.13 15.03
N PRO A 23 15.93 8.89 14.81
CA PRO A 23 16.96 8.60 13.82
C PRO A 23 16.53 9.05 12.43
N ALA A 24 17.47 9.63 11.67
CA ALA A 24 17.22 10.04 10.29
C ALA A 24 16.66 8.87 9.47
N ARG A 25 15.58 9.13 8.74
CA ARG A 25 14.93 8.16 7.84
C ARG A 25 14.88 8.73 6.43
N PRO A 26 15.02 7.88 5.39
CA PRO A 26 14.78 8.31 4.03
C PRO A 26 13.36 8.87 3.86
N THR A 27 13.24 9.84 2.97
CA THR A 27 12.06 10.63 2.64
C THR A 27 11.81 10.58 1.14
N LEU A 28 10.75 11.24 0.67
CA LEU A 28 10.49 11.36 -0.76
C LEU A 28 11.56 12.21 -1.47
N ALA A 29 12.21 13.14 -0.77
CA ALA A 29 13.26 13.99 -1.33
C ALA A 29 14.50 13.21 -1.77
N ASP A 30 14.74 12.03 -1.20
CA ASP A 30 15.86 11.16 -1.57
C ASP A 30 15.66 10.46 -2.93
N HIS A 31 14.44 10.49 -3.47
CA HIS A 31 14.07 9.77 -4.70
C HIS A 31 13.44 10.68 -5.78
N ILE A 32 12.75 11.74 -5.37
CA ILE A 32 11.96 12.58 -6.27
C ILE A 32 12.62 13.96 -6.36
N THR A 33 13.21 14.23 -7.52
CA THR A 33 13.88 15.51 -7.82
C THR A 33 12.92 16.56 -8.37
N MET A 34 11.70 16.16 -8.75
CA MET A 34 10.69 17.07 -9.28
C MET A 34 10.18 18.02 -8.19
N PRO A 35 10.33 19.35 -8.34
CA PRO A 35 9.86 20.30 -7.35
C PRO A 35 8.34 20.48 -7.40
N GLY A 36 7.74 20.87 -6.27
CA GLY A 36 6.35 21.32 -6.21
C GLY A 36 5.27 20.23 -6.27
N VAL A 37 5.65 18.95 -6.35
CA VAL A 37 4.72 17.83 -6.25
C VAL A 37 4.54 17.36 -4.81
N TYR A 38 3.31 16.97 -4.46
CA TYR A 38 2.97 16.46 -3.13
C TYR A 38 2.16 15.18 -3.21
N PRO A 39 2.25 14.28 -2.21
CA PRO A 39 1.49 13.03 -2.20
C PRO A 39 -0.03 13.22 -2.30
N ALA A 40 -0.64 12.56 -3.28
CA ALA A 40 -2.07 12.38 -3.44
C ALA A 40 -2.56 11.18 -2.63
N GLY A 41 -2.57 11.38 -1.31
CA GLY A 41 -2.81 10.33 -0.31
C GLY A 41 -1.50 9.79 0.27
N ARG A 42 -1.60 9.11 1.41
CA ARG A 42 -0.43 8.61 2.15
C ARG A 42 -0.19 7.12 1.89
N LEU A 43 1.06 6.72 2.10
CA LEU A 43 1.48 5.32 2.19
C LEU A 43 2.39 5.17 3.41
N ASP A 44 2.12 4.18 4.25
CA ASP A 44 2.84 4.03 5.52
C ASP A 44 4.33 3.72 5.30
N LEU A 45 5.15 4.07 6.29
CA LEU A 45 6.60 3.81 6.30
C LEU A 45 6.93 2.34 5.99
N ASP A 46 6.19 1.42 6.58
CA ASP A 46 6.37 -0.03 6.47
C ASP A 46 5.64 -0.66 5.27
N SER A 47 5.05 0.17 4.40
CA SER A 47 4.38 -0.26 3.18
C SER A 47 5.19 0.16 1.94
N GLU A 48 5.00 -0.56 0.85
CA GLU A 48 5.72 -0.38 -0.41
C GLU A 48 4.74 -0.08 -1.55
N GLY A 49 5.27 0.39 -2.68
CA GLY A 49 4.52 0.46 -3.94
C GLY A 49 3.96 1.83 -4.27
N LEU A 50 2.88 1.83 -5.06
CA LEU A 50 2.40 2.99 -5.78
C LEU A 50 2.00 4.13 -4.84
N LEU A 51 2.67 5.26 -5.02
CA LEU A 51 2.33 6.56 -4.47
C LEU A 51 2.16 7.53 -5.64
N LEU A 52 0.99 8.17 -5.72
CA LEU A 52 0.77 9.23 -6.68
C LEU A 52 1.15 10.57 -6.05
N LEU A 53 1.82 11.43 -6.81
CA LEU A 53 2.14 12.79 -6.40
C LEU A 53 1.74 13.77 -7.49
N THR A 54 1.25 14.95 -7.10
CA THR A 54 0.76 15.96 -8.03
C THR A 54 1.08 17.37 -7.55
N ASP A 55 1.22 18.30 -8.48
CA ASP A 55 1.32 19.74 -8.20
C ASP A 55 -0.07 20.42 -8.06
N ASP A 56 -1.13 19.73 -8.50
CA ASP A 56 -2.50 20.24 -8.47
C ASP A 56 -3.28 19.77 -7.22
N GLY A 57 -3.62 20.73 -6.35
CA GLY A 57 -4.39 20.49 -5.13
C GLY A 57 -5.82 19.96 -5.35
N ARG A 58 -6.48 20.28 -6.48
CA ARG A 58 -7.81 19.73 -6.80
C ARG A 58 -7.70 18.26 -7.18
N LEU A 59 -6.70 17.89 -7.98
CA LEU A 59 -6.43 16.50 -8.32
C LEU A 59 -6.00 15.70 -7.08
N GLN A 60 -5.14 16.29 -6.25
CA GLN A 60 -4.72 15.74 -4.96
C GLN A 60 -5.95 15.39 -4.11
N ALA A 61 -6.85 16.36 -3.92
CA ALA A 61 -8.07 16.17 -3.16
C ALA A 61 -8.94 15.09 -3.78
N ARG A 62 -9.12 15.07 -5.11
CA ARG A 62 -9.93 14.06 -5.79
C ARG A 62 -9.39 12.63 -5.61
N ILE A 63 -8.07 12.45 -5.66
CA ILE A 63 -7.44 11.12 -5.48
C ILE A 63 -7.48 10.69 -4.01
N ALA A 64 -7.23 11.62 -3.09
CA ALA A 64 -7.15 11.35 -1.66
C ALA A 64 -8.53 11.24 -0.98
N ASP A 65 -9.54 11.91 -1.52
CA ASP A 65 -10.85 12.04 -0.89
C ASP A 65 -11.60 10.68 -0.88
N PRO A 66 -11.98 10.20 0.32
CA PRO A 66 -12.71 8.95 0.49
C PRO A 66 -14.04 8.85 -0.27
N ARG A 67 -14.59 9.96 -0.79
CA ARG A 67 -15.83 9.98 -1.58
C ARG A 67 -15.62 9.46 -3.00
N PHE A 68 -14.46 9.69 -3.62
CA PHE A 68 -14.20 9.25 -5.00
C PHE A 68 -13.79 7.77 -5.09
N LYS A 69 -13.42 7.15 -3.96
CA LYS A 69 -13.27 5.69 -3.76
C LYS A 69 -12.56 4.95 -4.89
N ALA A 70 -11.55 5.56 -5.49
CA ALA A 70 -10.72 4.90 -6.49
C ALA A 70 -10.22 3.57 -5.89
N PRO A 71 -10.48 2.43 -6.55
CA PRO A 71 -10.12 1.12 -6.02
C PRO A 71 -8.61 1.06 -5.88
N LYS A 72 -8.15 0.55 -4.74
CA LYS A 72 -6.73 0.34 -4.45
C LYS A 72 -6.49 -1.15 -4.35
N THR A 73 -5.62 -1.65 -5.22
CA THR A 73 -5.23 -3.05 -5.22
C THR A 73 -3.91 -3.20 -4.48
N TYR A 74 -3.89 -4.14 -3.54
CA TYR A 74 -2.74 -4.44 -2.70
C TYR A 74 -2.35 -5.91 -2.91
N LEU A 75 -1.05 -6.14 -3.04
CA LEU A 75 -0.44 -7.45 -2.91
C LEU A 75 0.04 -7.59 -1.47
N VAL A 76 -0.45 -8.62 -0.79
CA VAL A 76 -0.33 -8.77 0.65
C VAL A 76 0.24 -10.15 0.95
N GLN A 77 1.45 -10.19 1.48
CA GLN A 77 2.00 -11.41 2.05
C GLN A 77 1.52 -11.51 3.49
N VAL A 78 0.93 -12.64 3.86
CA VAL A 78 0.40 -12.89 5.21
C VAL A 78 1.04 -14.12 5.83
N GLU A 79 1.13 -14.15 7.16
CA GLU A 79 1.55 -15.33 7.91
C GLU A 79 0.47 -16.42 7.88
N GLY A 80 0.88 -17.67 7.69
CA GLY A 80 -0.01 -18.81 7.56
C GLY A 80 -0.74 -18.84 6.21
N GLU A 81 -1.74 -19.72 6.13
CA GLU A 81 -2.58 -19.88 4.95
C GLU A 81 -4.05 -19.66 5.32
N PRO A 82 -4.65 -18.52 4.96
CA PRO A 82 -6.07 -18.28 5.18
C PRO A 82 -6.93 -19.31 4.46
N ASP A 83 -7.82 -19.94 5.21
CA ASP A 83 -8.84 -20.83 4.65
C ASP A 83 -9.98 -20.03 3.99
N GLU A 84 -10.90 -20.73 3.33
CA GLU A 84 -12.03 -20.05 2.67
C GLU A 84 -12.98 -19.34 3.64
N ALA A 85 -13.02 -19.73 4.92
CA ALA A 85 -13.81 -19.03 5.92
C ALA A 85 -13.20 -17.66 6.23
N ALA A 86 -11.89 -17.59 6.44
CA ALA A 86 -11.13 -16.36 6.62
C ALA A 86 -11.21 -15.46 5.39
N LEU A 87 -11.03 -16.01 4.19
CA LEU A 87 -11.16 -15.24 2.94
C LEU A 87 -12.59 -14.71 2.76
N THR A 88 -13.61 -15.51 3.06
CA THR A 88 -15.01 -15.07 3.01
C THR A 88 -15.31 -13.97 4.02
N ALA A 89 -14.76 -14.06 5.24
CA ALA A 89 -14.89 -13.01 6.24
C ALA A 89 -14.28 -11.68 5.75
N LEU A 90 -13.07 -11.73 5.16
CA LEU A 90 -12.46 -10.55 4.55
C LEU A 90 -13.35 -9.97 3.43
N ARG A 91 -13.83 -10.81 2.50
CA ARG A 91 -14.68 -10.39 1.36
C ARG A 91 -15.96 -9.69 1.82
N ARG A 92 -16.62 -10.21 2.86
CA ARG A 92 -17.86 -9.64 3.43
C ARG A 92 -17.61 -8.39 4.27
N GLY A 93 -16.40 -8.24 4.78
CA GLY A 93 -16.00 -7.18 5.68
C GLY A 93 -15.92 -7.66 7.13
N VAL A 94 -14.96 -7.11 7.86
CA VAL A 94 -14.63 -7.51 9.23
C VAL A 94 -14.84 -6.36 10.20
N ARG A 95 -15.11 -6.66 11.47
CA ARG A 95 -15.23 -5.64 12.52
C ARG A 95 -13.85 -5.21 12.99
N LEU A 96 -13.53 -3.93 12.83
CA LEU A 96 -12.34 -3.30 13.40
C LEU A 96 -12.75 -2.35 14.54
N LYS A 97 -11.77 -1.79 15.26
CA LYS A 97 -12.00 -0.85 16.39
C LYS A 97 -12.83 0.38 15.99
N ASP A 98 -12.63 0.87 14.76
CA ASP A 98 -13.31 2.01 14.14
C ASP A 98 -14.53 1.60 13.30
N GLY A 99 -15.09 0.40 13.52
CA GLY A 99 -16.33 -0.08 12.88
C GLY A 99 -16.14 -1.19 11.84
N MET A 100 -17.22 -1.59 11.17
CA MET A 100 -17.19 -2.58 10.09
C MET A 100 -16.44 -2.04 8.86
N THR A 101 -15.66 -2.88 8.19
CA THR A 101 -15.14 -2.57 6.86
C THR A 101 -16.21 -2.76 5.80
N LEU A 102 -16.05 -2.08 4.68
CA LEU A 102 -16.83 -2.37 3.48
C LEU A 102 -16.44 -3.76 2.93
N PRO A 103 -17.29 -4.36 2.09
CA PRO A 103 -16.91 -5.51 1.30
C PRO A 103 -15.69 -5.18 0.42
N VAL A 104 -14.78 -6.15 0.29
CA VAL A 104 -13.54 -5.99 -0.48
C VAL A 104 -13.34 -7.17 -1.42
N GLY A 105 -12.65 -6.94 -2.54
CA GLY A 105 -12.17 -8.03 -3.38
C GLY A 105 -11.02 -8.74 -2.67
N VAL A 106 -11.07 -10.06 -2.57
CA VAL A 106 -9.98 -10.88 -1.99
C VAL A 106 -9.83 -12.17 -2.77
N ARG A 107 -8.61 -12.45 -3.21
CA ARG A 107 -8.24 -13.75 -3.79
C ARG A 107 -6.83 -14.14 -3.35
N ARG A 108 -6.58 -15.43 -3.21
CA ARG A 108 -5.23 -15.98 -3.10
C ARG A 108 -4.56 -15.88 -4.46
N ILE A 109 -3.26 -15.60 -4.46
CA ILE A 109 -2.44 -15.48 -5.67
C ILE A 109 -1.13 -16.24 -5.46
N ASP A 110 -0.51 -16.63 -6.57
CA ASP A 110 0.87 -17.11 -6.53
C ASP A 110 1.81 -15.98 -6.09
N PRO A 111 2.99 -16.30 -5.52
CA PRO A 111 3.99 -15.31 -5.18
C PRO A 111 4.29 -14.39 -6.38
N PRO A 112 4.01 -13.07 -6.29
CA PRO A 112 4.23 -12.16 -7.39
C PRO A 112 5.73 -11.94 -7.60
N ALA A 113 6.13 -11.67 -8.84
CA ALA A 113 7.49 -11.31 -9.21
C ALA A 113 7.82 -9.87 -8.78
N LEU A 114 7.94 -9.67 -7.46
CA LEU A 114 8.32 -8.39 -6.85
C LEU A 114 9.83 -8.30 -6.65
N TRP A 115 10.32 -7.07 -6.56
CA TRP A 115 11.68 -6.79 -6.13
C TRP A 115 11.97 -7.33 -4.71
N PRO A 116 13.24 -7.63 -4.39
CA PRO A 116 13.66 -7.92 -3.03
C PRO A 116 13.37 -6.77 -2.09
N ARG A 117 12.85 -7.06 -0.89
CA ARG A 117 12.66 -6.05 0.17
C ARG A 117 13.92 -5.89 1.00
N VAL A 118 14.26 -4.65 1.36
CA VAL A 118 15.34 -4.34 2.30
C VAL A 118 14.79 -3.57 3.51
N PRO A 119 14.98 -4.07 4.76
CA PRO A 119 15.42 -5.42 5.09
C PRO A 119 14.41 -6.49 4.60
N PRO A 120 14.83 -7.75 4.44
CA PRO A 120 13.94 -8.82 4.00
C PRO A 120 12.75 -9.00 4.95
N VAL A 121 11.72 -9.66 4.46
CA VAL A 121 10.59 -10.10 5.29
C VAL A 121 11.13 -11.05 6.36
N ARG A 122 10.82 -10.75 7.62
CA ARG A 122 11.12 -11.67 8.72
C ARG A 122 10.03 -12.74 8.70
N PHE A 123 10.40 -13.96 8.34
CA PHE A 123 9.53 -15.12 8.40
C PHE A 123 10.09 -16.15 9.39
N ARG A 124 9.20 -16.97 9.95
CA ARG A 124 9.60 -18.13 10.76
C ARG A 124 9.68 -19.32 9.82
N LYS A 125 10.83 -20.01 9.75
CA LYS A 125 11.03 -21.17 8.85
C LYS A 125 9.95 -22.26 9.00
N SER A 126 9.34 -22.37 10.17
CA SER A 126 8.32 -23.37 10.50
C SER A 126 6.88 -22.93 10.23
N VAL A 127 6.66 -21.68 9.81
CA VAL A 127 5.32 -21.13 9.56
C VAL A 127 5.24 -20.78 8.07
N PRO A 128 4.30 -21.36 7.31
CA PRO A 128 4.13 -21.01 5.91
C PRO A 128 3.67 -19.55 5.79
N ASP A 129 3.80 -19.00 4.59
CA ASP A 129 3.20 -17.73 4.21
C ASP A 129 2.53 -17.87 2.85
N CYS A 130 1.58 -16.98 2.57
CA CYS A 130 0.96 -16.92 1.25
C CYS A 130 0.69 -15.48 0.83
N TRP A 131 0.37 -15.32 -0.46
CA TRP A 131 0.02 -14.04 -1.05
C TRP A 131 -1.46 -13.92 -1.32
N LEU A 132 -1.99 -12.75 -0.99
CA LEU A 132 -3.35 -12.33 -1.30
C LEU A 132 -3.32 -11.07 -2.16
N GLU A 133 -4.27 -10.96 -3.07
CA GLU A 133 -4.64 -9.69 -3.69
C GLU A 133 -5.90 -9.15 -3.01
N LEU A 134 -5.82 -7.93 -2.49
CA LEU A 134 -6.94 -7.23 -1.87
C LEU A 134 -7.26 -5.94 -2.62
N THR A 135 -8.52 -5.76 -3.02
CA THR A 135 -9.00 -4.52 -3.65
C THR A 135 -9.98 -3.80 -2.74
N LEU A 136 -9.59 -2.60 -2.29
CA LEU A 136 -10.35 -1.78 -1.34
C LEU A 136 -10.83 -0.48 -1.98
N ARG A 137 -12.02 -0.04 -1.58
CA ARG A 137 -12.60 1.27 -1.95
C ARG A 137 -12.66 2.25 -0.77
N GLU A 138 -11.96 1.92 0.31
CA GLU A 138 -11.78 2.74 1.51
C GLU A 138 -10.29 2.82 1.85
N GLY A 139 -9.94 3.74 2.77
CA GLY A 139 -8.55 4.06 3.10
C GLY A 139 -8.37 4.36 4.58
N ARG A 140 -8.89 3.52 5.47
CA ARG A 140 -8.72 3.71 6.92
C ARG A 140 -7.28 3.44 7.33
N ASN A 141 -6.86 4.02 8.46
CA ASN A 141 -5.49 3.86 8.96
C ASN A 141 -5.12 2.37 9.05
N ARG A 142 -4.02 1.98 8.41
CA ARG A 142 -3.48 0.60 8.42
C ARG A 142 -4.50 -0.50 8.09
N GLN A 143 -5.53 -0.18 7.30
CA GLN A 143 -6.71 -1.00 7.17
C GLN A 143 -6.42 -2.45 6.75
N VAL A 144 -5.66 -2.65 5.67
CA VAL A 144 -5.31 -4.00 5.17
C VAL A 144 -4.68 -4.85 6.27
N ARG A 145 -3.69 -4.30 6.97
CA ARG A 145 -2.98 -5.00 8.06
C ARG A 145 -3.91 -5.37 9.20
N ARG A 146 -4.83 -4.47 9.57
CA ARG A 146 -5.83 -4.73 10.62
C ARG A 146 -6.84 -5.77 10.19
N MET A 147 -7.24 -5.78 8.92
CA MET A 147 -8.17 -6.76 8.36
C MET A 147 -7.57 -8.16 8.37
N THR A 148 -6.36 -8.34 7.82
CA THR A 148 -5.75 -9.68 7.78
C THR A 148 -5.44 -10.20 9.19
N ALA A 149 -4.99 -9.33 10.11
CA ALA A 149 -4.80 -9.71 11.51
C ALA A 149 -6.12 -10.09 12.21
N ALA A 150 -7.24 -9.43 11.90
CA ALA A 150 -8.54 -9.73 12.49
C ALA A 150 -9.08 -11.12 12.11
N VAL A 151 -8.61 -11.69 10.99
CA VAL A 151 -8.92 -13.07 10.59
C VAL A 151 -7.80 -14.06 10.92
N GLY A 152 -6.82 -13.66 11.76
CA GLY A 152 -5.77 -14.56 12.26
C GLY A 152 -4.50 -14.62 11.39
N HIS A 153 -4.38 -13.80 10.35
CA HIS A 153 -3.26 -13.85 9.39
C HIS A 153 -2.55 -12.48 9.29
N PRO A 154 -1.67 -12.13 10.24
CA PRO A 154 -0.94 -10.86 10.21
C PRO A 154 -0.19 -10.62 8.90
N THR A 155 -0.23 -9.37 8.41
CA THR A 155 0.48 -8.97 7.19
C THR A 155 1.99 -8.89 7.42
N LEU A 156 2.77 -9.60 6.62
CA LEU A 156 4.23 -9.61 6.59
C LEU A 156 4.81 -8.56 5.61
N ARG A 157 4.19 -8.43 4.44
CA ARG A 157 4.57 -7.47 3.38
C ARG A 157 3.31 -6.89 2.74
N LEU A 158 3.34 -5.59 2.45
CA LEU A 158 2.21 -4.88 1.85
C LEU A 158 2.70 -3.99 0.74
N VAL A 159 2.30 -4.31 -0.50
CA VAL A 159 2.62 -3.52 -1.69
C VAL A 159 1.33 -3.00 -2.30
N ARG A 160 1.15 -1.67 -2.39
CA ARG A 160 0.04 -1.09 -3.14
C ARG A 160 0.39 -1.16 -4.63
N TRP A 161 -0.26 -2.04 -5.37
CA TRP A 161 0.04 -2.26 -6.78
C TRP A 161 -0.64 -1.23 -7.70
N ALA A 162 -1.88 -0.87 -7.37
CA ALA A 162 -2.67 0.01 -8.23
C ALA A 162 -3.57 0.97 -7.44
N ILE A 163 -3.88 2.11 -8.05
CA ILE A 163 -4.91 3.07 -7.64
C ILE A 163 -5.71 3.41 -8.90
N GLY A 164 -6.97 2.99 -8.97
CA GLY A 164 -7.78 3.20 -10.16
C GLY A 164 -7.11 2.62 -11.42
N ALA A 165 -6.81 3.48 -12.39
CA ALA A 165 -6.14 3.10 -13.64
C ALA A 165 -4.60 3.10 -13.55
N TRP A 166 -4.02 3.67 -12.50
CA TRP A 166 -2.56 3.76 -12.36
C TRP A 166 -2.00 2.51 -11.67
N THR A 167 -0.95 1.94 -12.25
CA THR A 167 -0.28 0.71 -11.76
C THR A 167 1.23 0.91 -11.63
N LEU A 168 1.88 -0.03 -10.95
CA LEU A 168 3.35 -0.14 -10.87
C LEU A 168 4.00 -0.82 -12.07
N ASP A 169 3.24 -1.18 -13.10
CA ASP A 169 3.80 -1.87 -14.26
C ASP A 169 4.96 -1.08 -14.86
N GLY A 170 6.10 -1.76 -14.99
CA GLY A 170 7.33 -1.18 -15.52
C GLY A 170 8.02 -0.15 -14.63
N LEU A 171 7.68 -0.04 -13.34
CA LEU A 171 8.26 0.94 -12.42
C LEU A 171 9.03 0.26 -11.27
N ALA A 172 10.36 0.35 -11.28
CA ALA A 172 11.18 -0.27 -10.25
C ALA A 172 11.14 0.52 -8.92
N PRO A 173 11.51 -0.08 -7.77
CA PRO A 173 11.51 0.61 -6.47
C PRO A 173 12.39 1.84 -6.48
N GLY A 174 11.88 2.95 -5.93
CA GLY A 174 12.62 4.21 -5.88
C GLY A 174 12.57 4.99 -7.18
N GLU A 175 12.00 4.43 -8.25
CA GLU A 175 11.76 5.14 -9.50
C GLU A 175 10.39 5.81 -9.51
N TRP A 176 10.31 6.91 -10.25
CA TRP A 176 9.07 7.58 -10.58
C TRP A 176 8.99 7.84 -12.08
N ARG A 177 7.76 7.96 -12.57
CA ARG A 177 7.46 8.38 -13.93
C ARG A 177 6.29 9.34 -13.94
N GLN A 178 6.27 10.25 -14.91
CA GLN A 178 5.07 11.03 -15.19
C GLN A 178 3.99 10.12 -15.77
N VAL A 179 2.75 10.39 -15.39
CA VAL A 179 1.56 9.68 -15.87
C VAL A 179 0.53 10.70 -16.35
N ASP A 180 -0.16 10.36 -17.42
CA ASP A 180 -1.21 11.19 -18.02
C ASP A 180 -2.55 11.06 -17.26
#